data_AF-A0A3M8G129-F1
#
_entry.id   AF-A0A3M8G129-F1
#
_cell.length_a   1.000
_cell.length_b   1.000
_cell.length_c   1.000
_cell.angle_alpha   90.00
_cell.angle_beta   90.00
_cell.angle_gamma   90.00
#
_symmetry.space_group_name_H-M   'P 1'
#
loop_
_entity.id
_entity.type
_entity.pdbx_description
1 polymer ?
#
loop_
_entity_poly.entity_id
_entity_poly.type
_entity_poly.pdbx_seq_one_letter_code
_entity_poly.pdbx_strand_id
1 'polypeptide(L)'
;MIPLKTDTNLISCKLLILSSILLLSCSSGHKLTGTDYVDLSRTDSGVLSPYFPQQIADSLGWGDLSSAMLGKVKEEFRITLISEIEPFQLFRFSKGRRVQGESILYWVKGASSNELSHHENMKLYLKDRCTEFYETVSFGYCFPIYQTEPEWGKIYSVLDSRNIWTLPDQSEIPNVAAPESNEWVLNTQVRLGNYYRTYTHTTPGRYLSQMEQGNDLGMIIVEFQRLVQNQQVQDNFNTYSGITSGVNGSSFTLCNGSEVWRFNANLEDLLTSSGYPLQITQQEGMQFYITVSGTVSDEWYRSRSYSGYSRQITPTEVHGFEIVSGTTCPGL
;
A
#
# COMPACT_ATOMS: atom_id res chain seq x y z
N MET A 1 -49.87 3.52 -75.62
CA MET A 1 -48.93 4.60 -76.00
C MET A 1 -49.15 5.75 -75.02
N ILE A 2 -48.07 6.39 -74.56
CA ILE A 2 -47.93 7.29 -73.40
C ILE A 2 -47.61 6.57 -72.06
N PRO A 3 -46.48 6.88 -71.40
CA PRO A 3 -45.90 6.10 -70.29
C PRO A 3 -45.79 6.85 -68.94
N LEU A 4 -45.24 6.17 -67.91
CA LEU A 4 -44.33 6.64 -66.81
C LEU A 4 -44.77 7.85 -65.96
N LYS A 5 -44.46 8.01 -64.67
CA LYS A 5 -43.92 7.25 -63.53
C LYS A 5 -43.81 8.31 -62.41
N THR A 6 -43.91 7.88 -61.15
CA THR A 6 -43.24 8.44 -59.95
C THR A 6 -43.39 9.93 -59.62
N ASP A 7 -43.92 10.22 -58.44
CA ASP A 7 -43.11 10.69 -57.29
C ASP A 7 -44.03 11.06 -56.13
N THR A 8 -44.02 10.25 -55.06
CA THR A 8 -44.65 10.63 -53.80
C THR A 8 -43.57 11.21 -52.90
N ASN A 9 -43.66 12.52 -52.76
CA ASN A 9 -42.82 13.37 -51.93
C ASN A 9 -42.59 12.82 -50.52
N LEU A 10 -41.31 12.61 -50.23
CA LEU A 10 -40.63 13.11 -49.03
C LEU A 10 -41.29 14.40 -48.50
N ILE A 11 -41.70 14.43 -47.23
CA ILE A 11 -41.38 15.49 -46.24
C ILE A 11 -42.05 15.14 -44.90
N SER A 12 -41.20 15.12 -43.86
CA SER A 12 -41.52 15.29 -42.44
C SER A 12 -42.36 14.23 -41.75
N CYS A 13 -41.68 13.17 -41.31
CA CYS A 13 -41.95 12.60 -39.98
C CYS A 13 -40.62 12.42 -39.23
N LYS A 14 -39.90 13.53 -39.02
CA LYS A 14 -38.93 13.66 -37.93
C LYS A 14 -39.71 13.83 -36.63
N LEU A 15 -40.20 12.73 -36.08
CA LEU A 15 -40.69 12.67 -34.69
C LEU A 15 -40.57 11.20 -34.25
N LEU A 16 -40.01 10.98 -33.06
CA LEU A 16 -39.85 9.70 -32.36
C LEU A 16 -38.63 8.82 -32.72
N ILE A 17 -37.43 9.42 -32.73
CA ILE A 17 -36.22 8.72 -32.26
C ILE A 17 -35.51 9.65 -31.28
N LEU A 18 -36.16 9.93 -30.14
CA LEU A 18 -35.61 10.75 -29.06
C LEU A 18 -36.36 10.51 -27.74
N SER A 19 -36.55 9.25 -27.33
CA SER A 19 -37.02 8.94 -25.96
C SER A 19 -36.61 7.56 -25.44
N SER A 20 -35.43 7.04 -25.81
CA SER A 20 -34.93 5.77 -25.25
C SER A 20 -33.46 5.80 -24.82
N ILE A 21 -32.82 6.98 -24.76
CA ILE A 21 -31.44 7.17 -24.27
C ILE A 21 -31.42 8.03 -22.99
N LEU A 22 -32.47 7.95 -22.15
CA LEU A 22 -32.59 8.78 -20.93
C LEU A 22 -32.93 8.01 -19.65
N LEU A 23 -32.63 6.71 -19.55
CA LEU A 23 -32.82 5.94 -18.30
C LEU A 23 -31.63 5.02 -17.95
N LEU A 24 -30.41 5.48 -18.20
CA LEU A 24 -29.21 4.97 -17.52
C LEU A 24 -28.45 6.11 -16.83
N SER A 25 -29.18 7.08 -16.26
CA SER A 25 -28.68 7.75 -15.07
C SER A 25 -29.07 6.88 -13.89
N CYS A 26 -28.24 5.88 -13.56
CA CYS A 26 -28.19 5.39 -12.19
C CYS A 26 -27.81 6.57 -11.31
N SER A 27 -28.81 7.32 -10.83
CA SER A 27 -28.64 8.13 -9.65
C SER A 27 -28.17 7.19 -8.57
N SER A 28 -26.97 7.42 -8.04
CA SER A 28 -26.46 6.67 -6.91
C SER A 28 -27.54 6.62 -5.82
N GLY A 29 -27.97 5.41 -5.47
CA GLY A 29 -29.05 5.16 -4.51
C GLY A 29 -28.63 5.39 -3.06
N HIS A 30 -27.69 6.31 -2.80
CA HIS A 30 -27.23 6.61 -1.45
C HIS A 30 -28.32 7.37 -0.70
N LYS A 31 -29.21 6.65 -0.01
CA LYS A 31 -30.03 7.24 1.03
C LYS A 31 -29.17 7.38 2.27
N LEU A 32 -28.41 8.47 2.34
CA LEU A 32 -27.81 8.88 3.61
C LEU A 32 -28.93 9.37 4.51
N THR A 33 -29.22 8.64 5.57
CA THR A 33 -30.13 9.06 6.63
C THR A 33 -29.38 10.01 7.56
N GLY A 34 -29.95 11.19 7.85
CA GLY A 34 -29.30 12.24 8.64
C GLY A 34 -29.03 11.90 10.12
N THR A 35 -29.26 10.66 10.54
CA THR A 35 -28.93 10.16 11.89
C THR A 35 -27.47 9.71 12.01
N ASP A 36 -26.85 9.31 10.90
CA ASP A 36 -25.54 8.62 10.93
C ASP A 36 -24.39 9.54 10.50
N TYR A 37 -24.70 10.80 10.17
CA TYR A 37 -23.75 11.78 9.63
C TYR A 37 -23.85 13.11 10.38
N VAL A 38 -22.71 13.77 10.51
CA VAL A 38 -22.64 15.18 10.92
C VAL A 38 -22.96 16.05 9.69
N ASP A 39 -23.95 16.93 9.84
CA ASP A 39 -24.25 17.98 8.85
C ASP A 39 -23.36 19.19 9.09
N LEU A 40 -22.29 19.31 8.29
CA LEU A 40 -21.30 20.38 8.36
C LEU A 40 -21.86 21.75 7.96
N SER A 41 -23.11 21.85 7.48
CA SER A 41 -23.77 23.16 7.34
C SER A 41 -24.26 23.73 8.68
N ARG A 42 -24.27 22.90 9.73
CA ARG A 42 -24.78 23.23 11.06
C ARG A 42 -23.70 23.23 12.14
N THR A 43 -22.49 22.76 11.83
CA THR A 43 -21.34 22.71 12.74
C THR A 43 -20.07 23.14 12.00
N ASP A 44 -19.10 23.68 12.72
CA ASP A 44 -17.84 24.14 12.12
C ASP A 44 -16.92 22.98 11.69
N SER A 45 -17.05 21.83 12.36
CA SER A 45 -16.30 20.60 12.07
C SER A 45 -17.04 19.33 12.46
N GLY A 46 -16.61 18.20 11.90
CA GLY A 46 -17.01 16.85 12.30
C GLY A 46 -16.06 16.22 13.33
N VAL A 47 -16.29 14.94 13.64
CA VAL A 47 -15.42 14.16 14.52
C VAL A 47 -14.11 13.82 13.81
N LEU A 48 -12.98 14.20 14.41
CA LEU A 48 -11.64 13.82 13.94
C LEU A 48 -11.33 12.39 14.35
N SER A 49 -10.76 11.60 13.44
CA SER A 49 -10.25 10.27 13.75
C SER A 49 -8.78 10.36 14.17
N PRO A 50 -8.37 9.79 15.32
CA PRO A 50 -6.97 9.74 15.71
C PRO A 50 -6.14 8.82 14.82
N TYR A 51 -6.79 7.95 14.04
CA TYR A 51 -6.14 7.02 13.10
C TYR A 51 -5.85 7.67 11.75
N PHE A 52 -6.41 8.84 11.45
CA PHE A 52 -6.20 9.51 10.17
C PHE A 52 -4.95 10.40 10.20
N PRO A 53 -3.95 10.20 9.31
CA PRO A 53 -2.72 10.99 9.31
C PRO A 53 -2.94 12.35 8.64
N GLN A 54 -3.59 13.29 9.34
CA GLN A 54 -4.00 14.60 8.80
C GLN A 54 -2.85 15.40 8.16
N GLN A 55 -1.63 15.32 8.73
CA GLN A 55 -0.47 16.03 8.18
C GLN A 55 -0.15 15.61 6.72
N ILE A 56 -0.37 14.33 6.38
CA ILE A 56 -0.18 13.84 5.01
C ILE A 56 -1.23 14.46 4.09
N ALA A 57 -2.50 14.41 4.50
CA ALA A 57 -3.60 15.03 3.74
C ALA A 57 -3.39 16.53 3.52
N ASP A 58 -2.89 17.26 4.52
CA ASP A 58 -2.57 18.68 4.41
C ASP A 58 -1.42 18.92 3.44
N SER A 59 -0.34 18.13 3.50
CA SER A 59 0.80 18.25 2.57
C SER A 59 0.42 17.99 1.10
N LEU A 60 -0.62 17.18 0.87
CA LEU A 60 -1.15 16.86 -0.45
C LEU A 60 -2.25 17.82 -0.91
N GLY A 61 -2.61 18.82 -0.08
CA GLY A 61 -3.68 19.76 -0.39
C GLY A 61 -5.07 19.12 -0.37
N TRP A 62 -5.22 17.92 0.21
CA TRP A 62 -6.52 17.27 0.39
C TRP A 62 -7.36 17.94 1.48
N GLY A 63 -6.69 18.58 2.45
CA GLY A 63 -7.29 19.27 3.60
C GLY A 63 -8.03 18.32 4.55
N ASP A 64 -8.74 18.89 5.54
CA ASP A 64 -9.54 18.14 6.51
C ASP A 64 -10.94 17.83 5.95
N LEU A 65 -11.24 16.55 5.77
CA LEU A 65 -12.53 16.10 5.24
C LEU A 65 -13.70 16.44 6.19
N SER A 66 -13.42 16.56 7.48
CA SER A 66 -14.39 16.93 8.51
C SER A 66 -14.65 18.44 8.59
N SER A 67 -13.89 19.27 7.88
CA SER A 67 -14.02 20.73 7.93
C SER A 67 -15.15 21.23 7.03
N ALA A 68 -16.01 22.10 7.57
CA ALA A 68 -17.03 22.82 6.80
C ALA A 68 -16.42 23.80 5.77
N MET A 69 -15.17 24.21 5.95
CA MET A 69 -14.46 25.15 5.07
C MET A 69 -13.84 24.49 3.84
N LEU A 70 -13.65 23.16 3.86
CA LEU A 70 -13.28 22.42 2.67
C LEU A 70 -14.39 22.66 1.63
N GLY A 71 -14.03 23.21 0.45
CA GLY A 71 -14.98 23.60 -0.60
C GLY A 71 -15.93 22.47 -1.04
N LYS A 72 -16.76 22.66 -2.06
CA LYS A 72 -17.80 21.68 -2.46
C LYS A 72 -17.23 20.33 -2.94
N VAL A 73 -16.80 19.48 -2.01
CA VAL A 73 -16.57 18.05 -2.18
C VAL A 73 -17.93 17.44 -2.48
N LYS A 74 -18.05 16.81 -3.65
CA LYS A 74 -19.28 16.12 -4.01
C LYS A 74 -19.38 14.81 -3.27
N GLU A 75 -18.44 13.90 -3.54
CA GLU A 75 -18.38 12.58 -2.94
C GLU A 75 -16.92 12.21 -2.75
N GLU A 76 -16.50 11.92 -1.53
CA GLU A 76 -15.14 11.47 -1.22
C GLU A 76 -15.15 10.50 -0.05
N PHE A 77 -14.34 9.46 -0.11
CA PHE A 77 -13.97 8.69 1.08
C PHE A 77 -12.48 8.45 1.14
N ARG A 78 -11.98 8.40 2.37
CA ARG A 78 -10.58 8.18 2.69
C ARG A 78 -10.49 7.01 3.65
N ILE A 79 -9.57 6.11 3.37
CA ILE A 79 -9.45 4.84 4.08
C ILE A 79 -8.02 4.70 4.54
N THR A 80 -7.85 4.53 5.84
CA THR A 80 -6.56 4.24 6.46
C THR A 80 -6.53 2.78 6.89
N LEU A 81 -5.49 2.06 6.45
CA LEU A 81 -5.15 0.71 6.92
C LEU A 81 -3.89 0.79 7.78
N ILE A 82 -4.05 0.53 9.07
CA ILE A 82 -2.93 0.47 10.03
C ILE A 82 -2.77 -0.99 10.42
N SER A 83 -1.58 -1.54 10.28
CA SER A 83 -1.28 -2.89 10.78
C SER A 83 -0.28 -2.80 11.93
N GLU A 84 0.03 -3.92 12.58
CA GLU A 84 1.08 -3.95 13.61
C GLU A 84 2.44 -3.47 13.05
N ILE A 85 2.66 -3.64 11.75
CA ILE A 85 3.93 -3.31 11.09
C ILE A 85 3.71 -2.34 9.93
N GLU A 86 4.55 -1.32 9.83
CA GLU A 86 4.54 -0.31 8.78
C GLU A 86 5.03 -0.88 7.42
N PRO A 87 4.95 -0.17 6.28
CA PRO A 87 4.19 1.04 6.08
C PRO A 87 2.68 0.77 6.22
N PHE A 88 2.01 1.74 6.82
CA PHE A 88 0.57 1.85 6.79
C PHE A 88 0.10 2.36 5.42
N GLN A 89 -1.20 2.27 5.17
CA GLN A 89 -1.75 2.64 3.88
C GLN A 89 -2.85 3.67 4.02
N LEU A 90 -2.85 4.63 3.11
CA LEU A 90 -3.87 5.65 3.02
C LEU A 90 -4.39 5.68 1.58
N PHE A 91 -5.68 5.47 1.44
CA PHE A 91 -6.39 5.57 0.17
C PHE A 91 -7.31 6.78 0.19
N ARG A 92 -7.42 7.42 -0.96
CA ARG A 92 -8.40 8.48 -1.21
C ARG A 92 -9.15 8.16 -2.49
N PHE A 93 -10.48 8.27 -2.43
CA PHE A 93 -11.34 8.16 -3.59
C PHE A 93 -12.25 9.38 -3.66
N SER A 94 -12.21 10.09 -4.78
CA SER A 94 -13.02 11.30 -4.99
C SER A 94 -13.80 11.17 -6.29
N LYS A 95 -15.10 11.52 -6.27
CA LYS A 95 -15.96 11.45 -7.45
C LYS A 95 -16.53 12.81 -7.80
N GLY A 96 -16.04 13.34 -8.92
CA GLY A 96 -16.56 14.51 -9.60
C GLY A 96 -17.32 14.11 -10.87
N ARG A 97 -16.80 14.46 -12.05
CA ARG A 97 -17.28 13.90 -13.33
C ARG A 97 -16.77 12.48 -13.58
N ARG A 98 -15.62 12.15 -12.99
CA ARG A 98 -14.97 10.84 -13.01
C ARG A 98 -14.51 10.52 -11.59
N VAL A 99 -14.33 9.24 -11.32
CA VAL A 99 -13.67 8.77 -10.10
C VAL A 99 -12.17 8.98 -10.25
N GLN A 100 -11.55 9.53 -9.21
CA GLN A 100 -10.11 9.59 -9.02
C GLN A 100 -9.77 8.78 -7.77
N GLY A 101 -8.66 8.06 -7.80
CA GLY A 101 -8.14 7.32 -6.66
C GLY A 101 -6.66 7.61 -6.48
N GLU A 102 -6.24 7.63 -5.22
CA GLU A 102 -4.84 7.79 -4.82
C GLU A 102 -4.55 6.78 -3.70
N SER A 103 -3.32 6.25 -3.70
CA SER A 103 -2.80 5.38 -2.65
C SER A 103 -1.48 5.91 -2.15
N ILE A 104 -1.26 5.80 -0.85
CA ILE A 104 -0.06 6.27 -0.17
C ILE A 104 0.40 5.17 0.79
N LEU A 105 1.69 4.91 0.79
CA LEU A 105 2.37 4.17 1.84
C LEU A 105 2.96 5.19 2.82
N TYR A 106 2.75 5.01 4.12
CA TYR A 106 3.26 5.96 5.11
C TYR A 106 3.73 5.27 6.40
N TRP A 107 4.60 5.94 7.14
CA TRP A 107 5.19 5.45 8.38
C TRP A 107 5.51 6.61 9.32
N VAL A 108 5.62 6.32 10.60
CA VAL A 108 5.99 7.30 11.63
C VAL A 108 7.48 7.61 11.53
N LYS A 109 7.81 8.90 11.49
CA LYS A 109 9.15 9.41 11.75
C LYS A 109 9.31 9.40 13.27
N GLY A 110 9.92 8.36 13.82
CA GLY A 110 10.06 8.24 15.28
C GLY A 110 10.68 9.47 15.95
N ALA A 111 10.35 9.69 17.23
CA ALA A 111 10.70 10.87 18.01
C ALA A 111 12.09 10.81 18.70
N SER A 112 12.86 9.74 18.56
CA SER A 112 14.10 9.48 19.29
C SER A 112 15.29 9.14 18.39
N SER A 113 16.51 9.39 18.88
CA SER A 113 17.77 9.26 18.12
C SER A 113 18.11 7.85 17.63
N ASN A 114 17.43 6.81 18.12
CA ASN A 114 17.54 5.44 17.57
C ASN A 114 16.58 5.19 16.40
N GLU A 115 15.55 6.03 16.23
CA GLU A 115 14.49 5.91 15.21
C GLU A 115 14.81 6.66 13.90
N LEU A 116 15.86 7.49 13.87
CA LEU A 116 16.43 7.99 12.62
C LEU A 116 16.87 6.84 11.70
N SER A 117 17.28 5.71 12.28
CA SER A 117 17.54 4.48 11.52
C SER A 117 16.27 3.91 10.89
N HIS A 118 15.14 3.92 11.60
CA HIS A 118 13.87 3.39 11.12
C HIS A 118 13.34 4.16 9.91
N HIS A 119 13.37 5.50 9.98
CA HIS A 119 12.89 6.34 8.88
C HIS A 119 13.70 6.11 7.58
N GLU A 120 15.03 6.09 7.66
CA GLU A 120 15.90 5.85 6.51
C GLU A 120 15.83 4.39 6.03
N ASN A 121 15.72 3.43 6.95
CA ASN A 121 15.52 2.02 6.61
C ASN A 121 14.19 1.79 5.88
N MET A 122 13.12 2.49 6.25
CA MET A 122 11.85 2.41 5.54
C MET A 122 11.96 2.98 4.12
N LYS A 123 12.64 4.11 3.92
CA LYS A 123 12.92 4.64 2.57
C LYS A 123 13.70 3.62 1.74
N LEU A 124 14.72 2.99 2.33
CA LEU A 124 15.52 1.97 1.67
C LEU A 124 14.68 0.74 1.27
N TYR A 125 13.81 0.28 2.17
CA TYR A 125 12.87 -0.82 1.94
C TYR A 125 11.86 -0.53 0.82
N LEU A 126 11.48 0.73 0.65
CA LEU A 126 10.50 1.15 -0.34
C LEU A 126 11.11 1.72 -1.63
N LYS A 127 12.44 1.78 -1.76
CA LYS A 127 13.16 2.51 -2.81
C LYS A 127 12.75 2.14 -4.25
N ASP A 128 12.39 0.88 -4.49
CA ASP A 128 11.96 0.38 -5.81
C ASP A 128 10.45 0.07 -5.85
N ARG A 129 9.75 0.43 -4.78
CA ARG A 129 8.29 0.25 -4.62
C ARG A 129 7.55 1.58 -4.64
N CYS A 130 8.27 2.69 -4.62
CA CYS A 130 7.72 4.03 -4.53
C CYS A 130 8.31 4.97 -5.59
N THR A 131 7.50 5.91 -6.08
CA THR A 131 7.95 6.89 -7.08
C THR A 131 8.89 7.92 -6.47
N GLU A 132 8.47 8.54 -5.36
CA GLU A 132 9.20 9.59 -4.65
C GLU A 132 8.85 9.54 -3.15
N PHE A 133 9.78 10.05 -2.33
CA PHE A 133 9.64 10.10 -0.88
C PHE A 133 9.37 11.52 -0.40
N TYR A 134 8.38 11.66 0.46
CA TYR A 134 7.96 12.91 1.06
C TYR A 134 7.91 12.78 2.58
N GLU A 135 7.91 13.92 3.24
CA GLU A 135 7.97 13.98 4.69
C GLU A 135 7.08 15.10 5.24
N THR A 136 6.47 14.80 6.38
CA THR A 136 5.87 15.79 7.28
C THR A 136 6.71 15.86 8.56
N VAL A 137 6.21 16.58 9.57
CA VAL A 137 6.81 16.59 10.90
C VAL A 137 6.83 15.19 11.51
N SER A 138 5.72 14.45 11.41
CA SER A 138 5.54 13.17 12.10
C SER A 138 5.58 11.95 11.20
N PHE A 139 5.53 12.10 9.87
CA PHE A 139 5.41 10.98 8.94
C PHE A 139 6.38 11.07 7.78
N GLY A 140 6.88 9.91 7.34
CA GLY A 140 7.38 9.72 5.99
C GLY A 140 6.28 9.08 5.15
N TYR A 141 6.19 9.42 3.87
CA TYR A 141 5.23 8.80 2.97
C TYR A 141 5.73 8.77 1.52
N CYS A 142 5.17 7.88 0.72
CA CYS A 142 5.43 7.77 -0.70
C CYS A 142 4.24 7.21 -1.47
N PHE A 143 4.26 7.37 -2.79
CA PHE A 143 3.26 6.79 -3.69
C PHE A 143 3.75 5.44 -4.21
N PRO A 144 3.01 4.34 -4.01
CA PRO A 144 3.43 3.04 -4.47
C PRO A 144 3.40 2.95 -5.99
N ILE A 145 4.36 2.24 -6.57
CA ILE A 145 4.36 1.84 -7.98
C ILE A 145 3.52 0.57 -8.09
N TYR A 146 2.63 0.53 -9.08
CA TYR A 146 1.81 -0.64 -9.37
C TYR A 146 2.34 -1.40 -10.58
N GLN A 147 2.26 -2.73 -10.53
CA GLN A 147 2.58 -3.59 -11.69
C GLN A 147 1.61 -3.32 -12.86
N THR A 148 0.35 -3.01 -12.53
CA THR A 148 -0.66 -2.55 -13.47
C THR A 148 -1.45 -1.42 -12.84
N GLU A 149 -1.66 -0.33 -13.57
CA GLU A 149 -2.40 0.84 -13.06
C GLU A 149 -3.79 0.42 -12.51
N PRO A 150 -4.13 0.79 -11.26
CA PRO A 150 -5.41 0.43 -10.68
C PRO A 150 -6.59 1.06 -11.43
N GLU A 151 -7.61 0.27 -11.71
CA GLU A 151 -8.87 0.76 -12.26
C GLU A 151 -9.73 1.42 -11.18
N TRP A 152 -9.35 2.64 -10.76
CA TRP A 152 -9.97 3.37 -9.64
C TRP A 152 -11.50 3.44 -9.69
N GLY A 153 -12.08 3.60 -10.89
CA GLY A 153 -13.53 3.60 -11.08
C GLY A 153 -14.19 2.26 -10.76
N LYS A 154 -13.54 1.13 -11.09
CA LYS A 154 -14.03 -0.21 -10.74
C LYS A 154 -13.92 -0.45 -9.24
N ILE A 155 -12.78 -0.09 -8.65
CA ILE A 155 -12.55 -0.23 -7.21
C ILE A 155 -13.59 0.57 -6.43
N TYR A 156 -13.79 1.85 -6.79
CA TYR A 156 -14.84 2.69 -6.20
C TYR A 156 -16.21 2.02 -6.31
N SER A 157 -16.56 1.47 -7.48
CA SER A 157 -17.86 0.81 -7.68
C SER A 157 -18.03 -0.44 -6.82
N VAL A 158 -16.96 -1.19 -6.57
CA VAL A 158 -16.95 -2.31 -5.63
C VAL A 158 -17.22 -1.81 -4.22
N LEU A 159 -16.45 -0.83 -3.74
CA LEU A 159 -16.62 -0.27 -2.39
C LEU A 159 -18.03 0.33 -2.19
N ASP A 160 -18.52 1.02 -3.20
CA ASP A 160 -19.87 1.58 -3.26
C ASP A 160 -20.96 0.51 -3.12
N SER A 161 -20.82 -0.59 -3.87
CA SER A 161 -21.72 -1.74 -3.80
C SER A 161 -21.66 -2.52 -2.47
N ARG A 162 -20.62 -2.28 -1.67
CA ARG A 162 -20.39 -2.87 -0.34
C ARG A 162 -20.69 -1.90 0.79
N ASN A 163 -21.55 -0.91 0.52
CA ASN A 163 -22.09 -0.02 1.53
C ASN A 163 -21.01 0.78 2.30
N ILE A 164 -19.84 1.06 1.71
CA ILE A 164 -18.76 1.82 2.37
C ILE A 164 -19.24 3.16 2.94
N TRP A 165 -20.28 3.75 2.37
CA TRP A 165 -20.86 4.99 2.89
C TRP A 165 -21.51 4.80 4.26
N THR A 166 -22.20 3.68 4.47
CA THR A 166 -23.15 3.44 5.55
C THR A 166 -22.76 2.29 6.47
N LEU A 167 -21.56 1.72 6.33
CA LEU A 167 -21.09 0.68 7.25
C LEU A 167 -21.22 1.15 8.71
N PRO A 168 -21.76 0.31 9.60
CA PRO A 168 -21.89 0.67 11.00
C PRO A 168 -20.51 0.67 11.69
N ASP A 169 -20.40 1.32 12.83
CA ASP A 169 -19.16 1.29 13.61
C ASP A 169 -18.92 -0.12 14.18
N GLN A 170 -17.68 -0.45 14.56
CA GLN A 170 -17.32 -1.73 15.16
C GLN A 170 -18.23 -2.12 16.32
N SER A 171 -18.68 -1.17 17.14
CA SER A 171 -19.53 -1.46 18.31
C SER A 171 -20.87 -2.13 17.96
N GLU A 172 -21.29 -2.05 16.69
CA GLU A 172 -22.56 -2.56 16.19
C GLU A 172 -22.43 -3.88 15.41
N ILE A 173 -21.20 -4.34 15.11
CA ILE A 173 -20.97 -5.56 14.34
C ILE A 173 -20.50 -6.69 15.28
N PRO A 174 -21.26 -7.79 15.42
CA PRO A 174 -20.83 -8.94 16.21
C PRO A 174 -19.51 -9.55 15.72
N ASN A 175 -18.60 -9.83 16.65
CA ASN A 175 -17.25 -10.35 16.40
C ASN A 175 -17.07 -11.77 16.97
N VAL A 176 -16.30 -12.62 16.31
CA VAL A 176 -15.90 -13.93 16.85
C VAL A 176 -14.80 -13.72 17.91
N ALA A 177 -15.17 -13.90 19.19
CA ALA A 177 -14.26 -13.71 20.32
C ALA A 177 -13.09 -14.72 20.30
N ALA A 178 -11.95 -14.33 19.72
CA ALA A 178 -10.66 -14.99 19.87
C ALA A 178 -9.53 -13.96 19.69
N PRO A 179 -8.53 -13.87 20.58
CA PRO A 179 -7.38 -13.00 20.36
C PRO A 179 -6.55 -13.55 19.20
N GLU A 180 -6.39 -12.77 18.13
CA GLU A 180 -5.35 -12.97 17.12
C GLU A 180 -4.13 -12.12 17.49
N SER A 181 -2.94 -12.58 17.11
CA SER A 181 -1.69 -11.85 17.34
C SER A 181 -1.49 -10.65 16.42
N ASN A 182 -2.32 -10.48 15.38
CA ASN A 182 -2.11 -9.52 14.31
C ASN A 182 -3.25 -8.50 14.27
N GLU A 183 -3.26 -7.57 15.23
CA GLU A 183 -4.24 -6.49 15.25
C GLU A 183 -3.97 -5.51 14.11
N TRP A 184 -5.03 -5.12 13.41
CA TRP A 184 -4.99 -4.08 12.39
C TRP A 184 -6.27 -3.26 12.41
N VAL A 185 -6.23 -2.06 11.85
CA VAL A 185 -7.29 -1.06 11.91
C VAL A 185 -7.64 -0.62 10.50
N LEU A 186 -8.94 -0.69 10.17
CA LEU A 186 -9.55 0.00 9.05
C LEU A 186 -10.26 1.24 9.60
N ASN A 187 -9.74 2.43 9.33
CA ASN A 187 -10.43 3.67 9.63
C ASN A 187 -10.95 4.29 8.33
N THR A 188 -12.23 4.65 8.29
CA THR A 188 -12.84 5.25 7.10
C THR A 188 -13.44 6.61 7.44
N GLN A 189 -13.11 7.61 6.63
CA GLN A 189 -13.80 8.90 6.59
C GLN A 189 -14.59 8.99 5.29
N VAL A 190 -15.85 9.40 5.35
CA VAL A 190 -16.71 9.58 4.18
C VAL A 190 -17.33 10.96 4.19
N ARG A 191 -17.48 11.56 3.01
CA ARG A 191 -18.15 12.84 2.80
C ARG A 191 -18.99 12.84 1.53
N LEU A 192 -20.27 13.17 1.68
CA LEU A 192 -21.21 13.43 0.59
C LEU A 192 -21.76 14.85 0.76
N GLY A 193 -21.26 15.80 -0.03
CA GLY A 193 -21.59 17.22 0.12
C GLY A 193 -21.21 17.75 1.50
N ASN A 194 -22.22 18.08 2.30
CA ASN A 194 -22.07 18.59 3.67
C ASN A 194 -22.18 17.49 4.74
N TYR A 195 -22.45 16.25 4.36
CA TYR A 195 -22.59 15.14 5.29
C TYR A 195 -21.26 14.43 5.46
N TYR A 196 -20.76 14.37 6.69
CA TYR A 196 -19.50 13.73 7.04
C TYR A 196 -19.71 12.65 8.10
N ARG A 197 -18.98 11.55 7.97
CA ARG A 197 -18.91 10.49 8.98
C ARG A 197 -17.51 9.90 9.01
N THR A 198 -17.09 9.45 10.18
CA THR A 198 -15.92 8.58 10.35
C THR A 198 -16.34 7.36 11.16
N TYR A 199 -15.74 6.21 10.88
CA TYR A 199 -15.95 4.98 11.64
C TYR A 199 -14.69 4.12 11.59
N THR A 200 -14.53 3.24 12.58
CA THR A 200 -13.33 2.41 12.71
C THR A 200 -13.71 0.95 12.94
N HIS A 201 -12.93 0.05 12.34
CA HIS A 201 -13.01 -1.38 12.58
C HIS A 201 -11.62 -1.94 12.90
N THR A 202 -11.49 -2.56 14.08
CA THR A 202 -10.30 -3.31 14.44
C THR A 202 -10.45 -4.79 14.08
N THR A 203 -9.37 -5.35 13.53
CA THR A 203 -9.23 -6.71 13.02
C THR A 203 -10.47 -7.19 12.27
N PRO A 204 -10.88 -6.50 11.20
CA PRO A 204 -12.18 -6.74 10.57
C PRO A 204 -12.35 -8.10 9.87
N GLY A 205 -11.28 -8.92 9.80
CA GLY A 205 -11.41 -10.35 9.49
C GLY A 205 -12.17 -11.17 10.56
N ARG A 206 -12.42 -10.60 11.75
CA ARG A 206 -13.09 -11.26 12.87
C ARG A 206 -14.61 -11.07 12.90
N TYR A 207 -15.20 -10.37 11.94
CA TYR A 207 -16.65 -10.23 11.89
C TYR A 207 -17.29 -11.48 11.28
N LEU A 208 -18.50 -11.79 11.72
CA LEU A 208 -19.26 -12.92 11.20
C LEU A 208 -19.61 -12.67 9.73
N SER A 209 -18.92 -13.36 8.81
CA SER A 209 -19.15 -13.27 7.36
C SER A 209 -20.54 -13.74 6.92
N GLN A 210 -21.28 -14.41 7.81
CA GLN A 210 -22.68 -14.79 7.56
C GLN A 210 -23.65 -13.61 7.74
N MET A 211 -23.22 -12.52 8.40
CA MET A 211 -23.96 -11.27 8.48
C MET A 211 -23.59 -10.38 7.29
N GLU A 212 -24.58 -9.67 6.73
CA GLU A 212 -24.40 -8.82 5.55
C GLU A 212 -23.29 -7.78 5.75
N GLN A 213 -23.29 -7.07 6.89
CA GLN A 213 -22.28 -6.05 7.20
C GLN A 213 -20.88 -6.65 7.39
N GLY A 214 -20.79 -7.83 8.01
CA GLY A 214 -19.53 -8.56 8.15
C GLY A 214 -18.99 -9.04 6.81
N ASN A 215 -19.87 -9.51 5.92
CA ASN A 215 -19.50 -9.89 4.56
C ASN A 215 -19.04 -8.69 3.72
N ASP A 216 -19.77 -7.57 3.77
CA ASP A 216 -19.43 -6.37 3.03
C ASP A 216 -18.04 -5.84 3.43
N LEU A 217 -17.79 -5.78 4.73
CA LEU A 217 -16.50 -5.41 5.27
C LEU A 217 -15.40 -6.40 4.83
N GLY A 218 -15.65 -7.71 4.91
CA GLY A 218 -14.73 -8.73 4.37
C GLY A 218 -14.36 -8.51 2.91
N MET A 219 -15.34 -8.18 2.06
CA MET A 219 -15.13 -7.93 0.63
C MET A 219 -14.35 -6.64 0.35
N ILE A 220 -14.58 -5.58 1.14
CA ILE A 220 -13.79 -4.34 1.07
C ILE A 220 -12.31 -4.63 1.35
N ILE A 221 -12.03 -5.50 2.33
CA ILE A 221 -10.66 -5.86 2.72
C ILE A 221 -9.97 -6.65 1.64
N VAL A 222 -10.67 -7.63 1.05
CA VAL A 222 -10.15 -8.40 -0.09
C VAL A 222 -9.75 -7.46 -1.24
N GLU A 223 -10.55 -6.42 -1.49
CA GLU A 223 -10.24 -5.43 -2.54
C GLU A 223 -8.98 -4.61 -2.22
N PHE A 224 -8.78 -4.23 -0.95
CA PHE A 224 -7.53 -3.58 -0.54
C PHE A 224 -6.33 -4.52 -0.58
N GLN A 225 -6.48 -5.78 -0.15
CA GLN A 225 -5.42 -6.77 -0.27
C GLN A 225 -5.01 -6.98 -1.72
N ARG A 226 -5.97 -7.01 -2.65
CA ARG A 226 -5.72 -7.09 -4.09
C ARG A 226 -4.93 -5.88 -4.60
N LEU A 227 -5.28 -4.67 -4.14
CA LEU A 227 -4.51 -3.46 -4.46
C LEU A 227 -3.06 -3.55 -3.97
N VAL A 228 -2.87 -4.01 -2.74
CA VAL A 228 -1.54 -4.15 -2.13
C VAL A 228 -0.69 -5.19 -2.85
N GLN A 229 -1.28 -6.33 -3.19
CA GLN A 229 -0.60 -7.40 -3.93
C GLN A 229 -0.19 -6.98 -5.34
N ASN A 230 -0.91 -6.02 -5.93
CA ASN A 230 -0.58 -5.45 -7.25
C ASN A 230 0.51 -4.38 -7.18
N GLN A 231 0.96 -3.97 -6.00
CA GLN A 231 2.12 -3.08 -5.88
C GLN A 231 3.39 -3.80 -6.35
N GLN A 232 4.34 -3.04 -6.89
CA GLN A 232 5.64 -3.56 -7.21
C GLN A 232 6.32 -4.05 -5.92
N VAL A 233 6.87 -5.26 -5.99
CA VAL A 233 7.72 -5.83 -4.95
C VAL A 233 9.15 -5.61 -5.39
N GLN A 234 10.04 -5.35 -4.43
CA GLN A 234 11.47 -5.28 -4.73
C GLN A 234 11.91 -6.60 -5.35
N ASP A 235 12.62 -6.53 -6.48
CA ASP A 235 13.09 -7.73 -7.16
C ASP A 235 14.26 -8.34 -6.36
N ASN A 236 13.91 -9.32 -5.51
CA ASN A 236 14.84 -10.03 -4.64
C ASN A 236 15.49 -11.25 -5.34
N PHE A 237 15.38 -11.38 -6.66
CA PHE A 237 15.99 -12.49 -7.42
C PHE A 237 17.30 -12.10 -8.10
N ASN A 238 17.98 -11.07 -7.59
CA ASN A 238 19.25 -10.64 -8.13
C ASN A 238 20.40 -11.53 -7.66
N THR A 239 21.42 -11.59 -8.51
CA THR A 239 22.77 -11.98 -8.11
C THR A 239 23.43 -10.79 -7.43
N TYR A 240 23.96 -10.98 -6.24
CA TYR A 240 24.62 -9.95 -5.44
C TYR A 240 26.11 -10.22 -5.35
N SER A 241 26.91 -9.21 -5.66
CA SER A 241 28.35 -9.23 -5.42
C SER A 241 28.69 -8.39 -4.20
N GLY A 242 29.49 -8.95 -3.30
CA GLY A 242 29.90 -8.27 -2.08
C GLY A 242 31.05 -8.96 -1.35
N ILE A 243 31.48 -8.34 -0.26
CA ILE A 243 32.58 -8.82 0.58
C ILE A 243 32.06 -9.25 1.94
N THR A 244 32.51 -10.41 2.40
CA THR A 244 32.18 -10.97 3.72
C THR A 244 33.35 -11.74 4.31
N SER A 245 33.36 -11.96 5.63
CA SER A 245 34.26 -12.92 6.28
C SER A 245 33.79 -14.37 6.14
N GLY A 246 32.61 -14.60 5.57
CA GLY A 246 32.06 -15.93 5.30
C GLY A 246 31.49 -16.65 6.54
N VAL A 247 31.52 -16.01 7.71
CA VAL A 247 30.88 -16.53 8.93
C VAL A 247 29.39 -16.16 8.94
N ASN A 248 28.54 -17.07 9.41
CA ASN A 248 27.14 -16.74 9.65
C ASN A 248 26.99 -15.57 10.65
N GLY A 249 26.22 -14.57 10.28
CA GLY A 249 25.99 -13.33 11.02
C GLY A 249 27.04 -12.24 10.79
N SER A 250 28.04 -12.49 9.94
CA SER A 250 29.03 -11.47 9.57
C SER A 250 28.45 -10.39 8.65
N SER A 251 29.22 -9.32 8.41
CA SER A 251 28.87 -8.31 7.41
C SER A 251 29.02 -8.84 5.99
N PHE A 252 28.11 -8.41 5.12
CA PHE A 252 28.17 -8.54 3.66
C PHE A 252 28.06 -7.13 3.06
N THR A 253 29.18 -6.57 2.65
CA THR A 253 29.24 -5.23 2.05
C THR A 253 29.06 -5.35 0.55
N LEU A 254 28.01 -4.74 0.00
CA LEU A 254 27.80 -4.75 -1.45
C LEU A 254 28.94 -4.04 -2.18
N CYS A 255 29.32 -4.56 -3.35
CA CYS A 255 30.42 -3.98 -4.13
C CYS A 255 30.17 -2.57 -4.63
N ASN A 256 28.91 -2.20 -4.85
CA ASN A 256 28.55 -0.82 -5.18
C ASN A 256 28.67 0.15 -3.98
N GLY A 257 29.05 -0.36 -2.79
CA GLY A 257 29.18 0.41 -1.55
C GLY A 257 27.86 0.96 -1.02
N SER A 258 26.71 0.58 -1.60
CA SER A 258 25.44 1.22 -1.27
C SER A 258 24.90 0.76 0.08
N GLU A 259 25.18 -0.49 0.48
CA GLU A 259 24.60 -1.11 1.67
C GLU A 259 25.55 -2.13 2.30
N VAL A 260 25.37 -2.35 3.62
CA VAL A 260 26.00 -3.43 4.38
C VAL A 260 24.90 -4.29 4.99
N TRP A 261 24.91 -5.58 4.64
CA TRP A 261 23.92 -6.56 5.06
C TRP A 261 24.49 -7.55 6.06
N ARG A 262 23.62 -8.27 6.76
CA ARG A 262 23.99 -9.46 7.51
C ARG A 262 24.09 -10.65 6.55
N PHE A 263 25.20 -11.36 6.60
CA PHE A 263 25.38 -12.61 5.87
C PHE A 263 24.79 -13.78 6.67
N ASN A 264 23.71 -14.39 6.19
CA ASN A 264 23.04 -15.50 6.89
C ASN A 264 23.30 -16.84 6.21
N ALA A 265 24.57 -17.20 6.16
CA ALA A 265 25.05 -18.52 5.75
C ALA A 265 26.45 -18.77 6.30
N ASN A 266 26.88 -20.02 6.29
CA ASN A 266 28.30 -20.37 6.38
C ASN A 266 28.82 -20.52 4.94
N LEU A 267 29.86 -19.77 4.58
CA LEU A 267 30.39 -19.75 3.21
C LEU A 267 31.00 -21.11 2.80
N GLU A 268 31.62 -21.85 3.73
CA GLU A 268 32.20 -23.16 3.42
C GLU A 268 31.10 -24.18 3.04
N ASP A 269 30.01 -24.20 3.81
CA ASP A 269 28.84 -25.04 3.53
C ASP A 269 28.20 -24.64 2.19
N LEU A 270 28.13 -23.34 1.93
CA LEU A 270 27.53 -22.79 0.71
C LEU A 270 28.37 -23.07 -0.55
N LEU A 271 29.70 -22.97 -0.46
CA LEU A 271 30.62 -23.32 -1.54
C LEU A 271 30.51 -24.82 -1.87
N THR A 272 30.49 -25.65 -0.83
CA THR A 272 30.36 -27.11 -0.98
C THR A 272 29.06 -27.47 -1.68
N SER A 273 27.93 -26.90 -1.25
CA SER A 273 26.62 -27.15 -1.86
C SER A 273 26.50 -26.58 -3.28
N SER A 274 27.26 -25.52 -3.59
CA SER A 274 27.36 -24.92 -4.93
C SER A 274 28.42 -25.63 -5.83
N GLY A 275 28.98 -26.76 -5.39
CA GLY A 275 29.90 -27.57 -6.19
C GLY A 275 31.35 -27.08 -6.24
N TYR A 276 31.75 -26.18 -5.33
CA TYR A 276 33.14 -25.77 -5.14
C TYR A 276 33.77 -26.61 -4.02
N PRO A 277 34.63 -27.60 -4.33
CA PRO A 277 35.26 -28.44 -3.32
C PRO A 277 36.43 -27.69 -2.66
N LEU A 278 36.11 -26.74 -1.78
CA LEU A 278 37.07 -25.90 -1.06
C LEU A 278 36.85 -26.06 0.44
N GLN A 279 37.91 -26.39 1.17
CA GLN A 279 37.95 -26.23 2.62
C GLN A 279 38.53 -24.85 2.93
N ILE A 280 37.77 -24.05 3.69
CA ILE A 280 38.22 -22.73 4.12
C ILE A 280 38.86 -22.87 5.50
N THR A 281 40.19 -22.81 5.56
CA THR A 281 40.88 -22.62 6.85
C THR A 281 40.77 -21.14 7.23
N GLN A 282 39.77 -20.80 8.04
CA GLN A 282 39.55 -19.41 8.46
C GLN A 282 40.77 -18.86 9.22
N GLN A 283 41.30 -17.75 8.71
CA GLN A 283 42.32 -16.96 9.39
C GLN A 283 41.73 -15.61 9.80
N GLU A 284 42.24 -15.06 10.91
CA GLU A 284 41.82 -13.75 11.38
C GLU A 284 42.06 -12.68 10.29
N GLY A 285 41.03 -11.91 9.97
CA GLY A 285 41.07 -10.87 8.93
C GLY A 285 40.87 -11.36 7.49
N MET A 286 40.65 -12.66 7.25
CA MET A 286 40.35 -13.18 5.91
C MET A 286 38.99 -12.64 5.41
N GLN A 287 38.97 -12.17 4.17
CA GLN A 287 37.78 -11.64 3.50
C GLN A 287 37.59 -12.35 2.16
N PHE A 288 36.33 -12.51 1.77
CA PHE A 288 35.93 -13.16 0.54
C PHE A 288 35.10 -12.20 -0.28
N TYR A 289 35.50 -12.00 -1.53
CA TYR A 289 34.61 -11.49 -2.56
C TYR A 289 33.77 -12.66 -3.05
N ILE A 290 32.45 -12.51 -2.97
CA ILE A 290 31.51 -13.53 -3.44
C ILE A 290 30.44 -12.91 -4.32
N THR A 291 30.01 -13.68 -5.30
CA THR A 291 28.85 -13.41 -6.14
C THR A 291 27.83 -14.50 -5.84
N VAL A 292 26.68 -14.15 -5.26
CA VAL A 292 25.69 -15.10 -4.74
C VAL A 292 24.29 -14.81 -5.26
N SER A 293 23.46 -15.84 -5.43
CA SER A 293 22.00 -15.69 -5.52
C SER A 293 21.37 -16.12 -4.19
N GLY A 294 20.22 -15.53 -3.86
CA GLY A 294 19.48 -15.86 -2.66
C GLY A 294 18.45 -14.81 -2.30
N THR A 295 17.85 -14.95 -1.13
CA THR A 295 16.78 -14.05 -0.69
C THR A 295 17.32 -12.97 0.23
N VAL A 296 17.00 -11.72 -0.05
CA VAL A 296 17.24 -10.60 0.86
C VAL A 296 15.98 -10.35 1.70
N SER A 297 16.18 -10.17 3.01
CA SER A 297 15.11 -9.85 3.96
C SER A 297 15.52 -8.66 4.83
N ASP A 298 14.58 -7.77 5.13
CA ASP A 298 14.81 -6.63 6.04
C ASP A 298 14.85 -7.08 7.50
N GLU A 299 16.04 -7.01 8.12
CA GLU A 299 16.28 -7.42 9.52
C GLU A 299 15.66 -6.45 10.51
N TRP A 300 15.74 -5.15 10.20
CA TRP A 300 15.15 -4.08 11.02
C TRP A 300 13.62 -4.24 11.18
N TYR A 301 12.99 -4.95 10.23
CA TYR A 301 11.55 -5.13 10.15
C TYR A 301 11.02 -6.36 10.93
N ARG A 302 11.86 -7.38 11.14
CA ARG A 302 11.44 -8.68 11.71
C ARG A 302 12.00 -8.99 13.10
N SER A 303 13.02 -8.27 13.56
CA SER A 303 13.75 -8.62 14.77
C SER A 303 13.44 -7.68 15.94
N ARG A 304 12.98 -8.24 17.09
CA ARG A 304 12.87 -7.51 18.37
C ARG A 304 14.24 -7.10 18.96
N SER A 305 15.33 -7.56 18.36
CA SER A 305 16.72 -7.27 18.77
C SER A 305 17.47 -6.59 17.63
N TYR A 306 18.04 -5.41 17.88
CA TYR A 306 18.81 -4.67 16.89
C TYR A 306 20.03 -5.50 16.46
N SER A 307 20.06 -5.98 15.21
CA SER A 307 21.18 -6.77 14.67
C SER A 307 22.33 -5.90 14.17
N GLY A 308 22.18 -4.56 14.15
CA GLY A 308 23.16 -3.63 13.58
C GLY A 308 23.11 -3.52 12.05
N TYR A 309 22.31 -4.36 11.38
CA TYR A 309 22.18 -4.40 9.93
C TYR A 309 20.77 -4.01 9.50
N SER A 310 20.63 -3.32 8.36
CA SER A 310 19.33 -3.02 7.77
C SER A 310 18.73 -4.29 7.12
N ARG A 311 19.52 -5.05 6.39
CA ARG A 311 19.07 -6.24 5.67
C ARG A 311 19.93 -7.45 5.97
N GLN A 312 19.39 -8.61 5.65
CA GLN A 312 20.07 -9.90 5.67
C GLN A 312 19.97 -10.54 4.29
N ILE A 313 21.09 -11.03 3.78
CA ILE A 313 21.12 -11.93 2.63
C ILE A 313 21.17 -13.37 3.15
N THR A 314 20.23 -14.20 2.70
CA THR A 314 20.27 -15.66 2.87
C THR A 314 20.60 -16.27 1.51
N PRO A 315 21.89 -16.44 1.19
CA PRO A 315 22.32 -16.96 -0.09
C PRO A 315 21.98 -18.44 -0.21
N THR A 316 21.60 -18.87 -1.41
CA THR A 316 21.30 -20.27 -1.75
C THR A 316 22.34 -20.88 -2.68
N GLU A 317 23.08 -20.05 -3.43
CA GLU A 317 24.06 -20.51 -4.42
C GLU A 317 25.16 -19.46 -4.62
N VAL A 318 26.40 -19.93 -4.84
CA VAL A 318 27.57 -19.12 -5.19
C VAL A 318 27.86 -19.27 -6.68
N HIS A 319 28.07 -18.13 -7.36
CA HIS A 319 28.43 -18.04 -8.78
C HIS A 319 29.88 -17.59 -9.00
N GLY A 320 30.45 -16.92 -8.00
CA GLY A 320 31.81 -16.40 -8.04
C GLY A 320 32.40 -16.28 -6.64
N PHE A 321 33.69 -16.57 -6.51
CA PHE A 321 34.41 -16.60 -5.24
C PHE A 321 35.87 -16.24 -5.46
N GLU A 322 36.37 -15.29 -4.66
CA GLU A 322 37.79 -14.91 -4.62
C GLU A 322 38.17 -14.52 -3.18
N ILE A 323 39.37 -14.93 -2.75
CA ILE A 323 39.95 -14.47 -1.48
C ILE A 323 40.58 -13.11 -1.72
N VAL A 324 40.16 -12.10 -0.97
CA VAL A 324 40.62 -10.72 -1.15
C VAL A 324 41.34 -10.19 0.08
N SER A 325 42.33 -9.32 -0.15
CA SER A 325 42.99 -8.56 0.92
C SER A 325 42.29 -7.22 1.11
N GLY A 326 41.35 -7.15 2.05
CA GLY A 326 40.67 -5.91 2.43
C GLY A 326 39.17 -5.89 2.11
N THR A 327 38.60 -4.69 2.03
CA THR A 327 37.15 -4.45 1.92
C THR A 327 36.72 -3.91 0.54
N THR A 328 37.60 -3.99 -0.46
CA THR A 328 37.36 -3.48 -1.83
C THR A 328 37.11 -4.64 -2.79
N CYS A 329 36.04 -4.54 -3.59
CA CYS A 329 35.73 -5.58 -4.57
C CYS A 329 36.72 -5.55 -5.75
N PRO A 330 37.08 -6.73 -6.31
CA PRO A 330 37.95 -6.81 -7.47
C PRO A 330 37.33 -6.11 -8.68
N GLY A 331 38.11 -5.27 -9.38
CA GLY A 331 37.70 -4.66 -10.65
C GLY A 331 36.85 -3.39 -10.56
N LEU A 332 36.80 -2.74 -9.39
CA LEU A 332 36.26 -1.38 -9.19
C LEU A 332 37.37 -0.33 -9.04
#